data_AF-L0J0Y0-F1
#
_entry.id   AF-L0J0Y0-F1
#
_cell.length_a   1.000
_cell.length_b   1.000
_cell.length_c   1.000
_cell.angle_alpha   90.00
_cell.angle_beta   90.00
_cell.angle_gamma   90.00
#
_symmetry.space_group_name_H-M   'P 1'
#
loop_
_entity.id
_entity.type
_entity.pdbx_description
1 polymer ?
#
loop_
_entity_poly.entity_id
_entity_poly.type
_entity_poly.pdbx_seq_one_letter_code
_entity_poly.pdbx_strand_id
1 'polypeptide(L)'
;MAGRLAWLSARLMIRPTLSVGSFLPSAPWPWGLVEFAARAITPTPGMARAGIRLPYCTAQLVRAAGVLPADGTRRVVLYLHGGAFLTCGPYSHGRLVSMLSGFADSPVLVPNYRKIPKHSISEAIDDCYDGYRWLRRKGYQPDQIVLAGDSAGGYLALALAQRLLECGEQPAAMVVMSPLLQLVTEPKTTHPNAGSDAMFPPRAFDAFYGLITHAAAHRDTNVDRDALYEPLDHIQPGLTPTLIHVSGCEVLLHDAQQAAQRLAAAGVPVELHVWPGQIHVFQLAAPMIPEATRSLRQIGRYIREATG
;
A
#
# COMPACT_ATOMS: atom_id res chain seq x y z
N MET A 1 -2.29 -9.71 23.89
CA MET A 1 -2.68 -8.47 24.61
C MET A 1 -2.34 -7.20 23.82
N ALA A 2 -1.12 -7.06 23.28
CA ALA A 2 -0.71 -5.89 22.51
C ALA A 2 -1.67 -5.50 21.35
N GLY A 3 -2.10 -6.45 20.51
CA GLY A 3 -3.07 -6.17 19.43
C GLY A 3 -4.41 -5.61 19.92
N ARG A 4 -4.95 -6.12 21.03
CA ARG A 4 -6.19 -5.59 21.63
C ARG A 4 -6.02 -4.18 22.20
N LEU A 5 -4.86 -3.89 22.80
CA LEU A 5 -4.53 -2.55 23.28
C LEU A 5 -4.42 -1.58 22.11
N ALA A 6 -3.70 -1.96 21.05
CA ALA A 6 -3.60 -1.15 19.84
C ALA A 6 -4.96 -0.89 19.19
N TRP A 7 -5.82 -1.91 19.14
CA TRP A 7 -7.21 -1.78 18.67
C TRP A 7 -8.00 -0.78 19.52
N LEU A 8 -7.91 -0.87 20.85
CA LEU A 8 -8.62 0.04 21.75
C LEU A 8 -8.09 1.48 21.60
N SER A 9 -6.77 1.66 21.55
CA SER A 9 -6.13 2.96 21.33
C SER A 9 -6.54 3.58 19.99
N ALA A 10 -6.52 2.80 18.91
CA ALA A 10 -6.98 3.27 17.59
C ALA A 10 -8.45 3.68 17.63
N ARG A 11 -9.30 2.88 18.29
CA ARG A 11 -10.74 3.16 18.43
C ARG A 11 -11.03 4.42 19.23
N LEU A 12 -10.20 4.75 20.22
CA LEU A 12 -10.37 5.92 21.07
C LEU A 12 -9.69 7.19 20.53
N MET A 13 -8.65 7.07 19.69
CA MET A 13 -7.85 8.22 19.23
C MET A 13 -7.95 8.47 17.73
N ILE A 14 -7.89 7.42 16.90
CA ILE A 14 -7.87 7.55 15.44
C ILE A 14 -9.30 7.65 14.91
N ARG A 15 -10.19 6.73 15.31
CA ARG A 15 -11.57 6.67 14.79
C ARG A 15 -12.36 7.96 15.03
N PRO A 16 -12.31 8.63 16.21
CA PRO A 16 -13.00 9.91 16.39
C PRO A 16 -12.46 11.00 15.49
N THR A 17 -11.13 11.07 15.32
CA THR A 17 -10.47 12.05 14.44
C THR A 17 -10.91 11.87 12.98
N LEU A 18 -10.88 10.62 12.47
CA LEU A 18 -11.36 10.31 11.12
C LEU A 18 -12.87 10.50 10.98
N SER A 19 -13.65 10.24 12.03
CA SER A 19 -15.09 10.51 12.06
C SER A 19 -15.36 12.01 11.90
N VAL A 20 -14.70 12.88 12.67
CA VAL A 20 -14.83 14.33 12.54
C VAL A 20 -14.39 14.79 11.15
N GLY A 21 -13.25 14.30 10.66
CA GLY A 21 -12.77 14.58 9.30
C GLY A 21 -13.78 14.21 8.22
N SER A 22 -14.52 13.11 8.38
CA SER A 22 -15.55 12.65 7.44
C SER A 22 -16.81 13.54 7.38
N PHE A 23 -16.99 14.46 8.33
CA PHE A 23 -18.04 15.49 8.24
C PHE A 23 -17.60 16.73 7.47
N LEU A 24 -16.28 16.95 7.33
CA LEU A 24 -15.70 18.12 6.67
C LEU A 24 -14.64 17.70 5.62
N PRO A 25 -14.98 16.88 4.62
CA PRO A 25 -14.00 16.34 3.68
C PRO A 25 -13.28 17.40 2.82
N SER A 26 -13.93 18.54 2.57
CA SER A 26 -13.40 19.64 1.77
C SER A 26 -12.63 20.69 2.59
N ALA A 27 -12.52 20.53 3.90
CA ALA A 27 -11.72 21.45 4.72
C ALA A 27 -10.22 21.38 4.34
N PRO A 28 -9.44 22.46 4.54
CA PRO A 28 -8.04 22.54 4.16
C PRO A 28 -7.14 21.75 5.14
N TRP A 29 -7.33 20.43 5.20
CA TRP A 29 -6.59 19.55 6.08
C TRP A 29 -5.10 19.53 5.72
N PRO A 30 -4.20 19.53 6.72
CA PRO A 30 -2.76 19.50 6.49
C PRO A 30 -2.30 18.07 6.17
N TRP A 31 -2.68 17.53 5.01
CA TRP A 31 -2.43 16.13 4.64
C TRP A 31 -0.94 15.74 4.68
N GLY A 32 -0.01 16.69 4.50
CA GLY A 32 1.43 16.47 4.59
C GLY A 32 2.00 16.42 6.02
N LEU A 33 1.21 16.74 7.05
CA LEU A 33 1.70 16.85 8.42
C LEU A 33 2.23 15.53 8.97
N VAL A 34 1.54 14.41 8.68
CA VAL A 34 1.95 13.07 9.12
C VAL A 34 3.34 12.73 8.58
N GLU A 35 3.54 12.96 7.28
CA GLU A 35 4.82 12.69 6.63
C GLU A 35 5.93 13.64 7.09
N PHE A 36 5.59 14.91 7.31
CA PHE A 36 6.52 15.90 7.85
C PHE A 36 6.98 15.52 9.26
N ALA A 37 6.03 15.19 10.15
CA ALA A 37 6.33 14.76 11.52
C ALA A 37 7.14 13.47 11.55
N ALA A 38 6.88 12.54 10.63
CA ALA A 38 7.61 11.28 10.52
C ALA A 38 9.11 11.46 10.19
N ARG A 39 9.53 12.61 9.66
CA ARG A 39 10.97 12.91 9.46
C ARG A 39 11.77 12.96 10.75
N ALA A 40 11.11 13.28 11.87
CA ALA A 40 11.75 13.32 13.19
C ALA A 40 11.94 11.91 13.80
N ILE A 41 11.33 10.88 13.22
CA ILE A 41 11.49 9.50 13.70
C ILE A 41 12.92 9.05 13.40
N THR A 42 13.60 8.57 14.45
CA THR A 42 14.97 8.07 14.33
C THR A 42 15.01 6.85 13.41
N PRO A 43 15.92 6.83 12.42
CA PRO A 43 16.15 5.65 11.59
C PRO A 43 16.49 4.41 12.43
N THR A 44 16.09 3.23 11.95
CA THR A 44 16.56 1.96 12.53
C THR A 44 18.09 1.92 12.48
N PRO A 45 18.79 1.53 13.57
CA PRO A 45 20.24 1.44 13.57
C PRO A 45 20.79 0.61 12.40
N GLY A 46 21.80 1.15 11.70
CA GLY A 46 22.43 0.50 10.54
C GLY A 46 21.61 0.49 9.25
N MET A 47 20.41 1.08 9.25
CA MET A 47 19.62 1.29 8.03
C MET A 47 20.29 2.35 7.16
N ALA A 48 20.46 2.03 5.87
CA ALA A 48 20.84 3.01 4.85
C ALA A 48 19.60 3.53 4.13
N ARG A 49 19.62 4.82 3.78
CA ARG A 49 18.57 5.47 3.00
C ARG A 49 19.19 6.44 2.00
N ALA A 50 18.79 6.36 0.75
CA ALA A 50 19.21 7.27 -0.31
C ALA A 50 17.99 7.90 -1.01
N GLY A 51 18.05 9.20 -1.27
CA GLY A 51 17.04 9.90 -2.05
C GLY A 51 17.25 9.66 -3.54
N ILE A 52 16.18 9.26 -4.24
CA ILE A 52 16.15 9.05 -5.68
C ILE A 52 15.22 10.09 -6.31
N ARG A 53 15.60 10.61 -7.47
CA ARG A 53 14.74 11.48 -8.28
C ARG A 53 14.11 10.66 -9.41
N LEU A 54 12.78 10.61 -9.42
CA LEU A 54 11.98 10.10 -10.52
C LEU A 54 11.50 11.30 -11.36
N PRO A 55 10.92 11.09 -12.56
CA PRO A 55 10.52 12.19 -13.45
C PRO A 55 9.59 13.22 -12.80
N TYR A 56 8.58 12.78 -12.05
CA TYR A 56 7.57 13.67 -11.46
C TYR A 56 7.53 13.66 -9.92
N CYS A 57 8.27 12.75 -9.29
CA CYS A 57 8.31 12.64 -7.83
C CYS A 57 9.70 12.27 -7.32
N THR A 58 9.85 12.23 -5.99
CA THR A 58 11.04 11.70 -5.33
C THR A 58 10.75 10.28 -4.85
N ALA A 59 11.78 9.48 -4.62
CA ALA A 59 11.66 8.18 -3.96
C ALA A 59 12.74 8.04 -2.89
N GLN A 60 12.54 7.11 -1.95
CA GLN A 60 13.57 6.70 -1.01
C GLN A 60 13.95 5.25 -1.30
N LEU A 61 15.24 5.01 -1.53
CA LEU A 61 15.80 3.68 -1.54
C LEU A 61 16.27 3.34 -0.13
N VAL A 62 15.62 2.38 0.51
CA VAL A 62 15.85 1.96 1.89
C VAL A 62 16.47 0.57 1.90
N ARG A 63 17.43 0.37 2.79
CA ARG A 63 18.11 -0.92 2.99
C ARG A 63 18.37 -1.13 4.48
N ALA A 64 17.94 -2.26 5.03
CA ALA A 64 18.26 -2.64 6.40
C ALA A 64 19.76 -2.94 6.58
N ALA A 65 20.22 -2.97 7.83
CA ALA A 65 21.59 -3.37 8.14
C ALA A 65 21.87 -4.79 7.62
N GLY A 66 23.02 -4.99 6.96
CA GLY A 66 23.44 -6.29 6.43
C GLY A 66 22.84 -6.71 5.09
N VAL A 67 21.75 -6.09 4.63
CA VAL A 67 21.18 -6.32 3.29
C VAL A 67 22.11 -5.73 2.23
N LEU A 68 22.26 -6.33 1.04
CA LEU A 68 23.13 -5.81 -0.02
C LEU A 68 22.56 -4.58 -0.76
N PRO A 69 23.40 -3.71 -1.35
CA PRO A 69 22.96 -2.52 -2.07
C PRO A 69 22.05 -2.87 -3.25
N ALA A 70 21.25 -1.89 -3.71
CA ALA A 70 20.46 -2.05 -4.92
C ALA A 70 21.32 -1.86 -6.18
N ASP A 71 22.15 -2.85 -6.50
CA ASP A 71 23.12 -2.83 -7.59
C ASP A 71 22.57 -3.38 -8.92
N GLY A 72 21.29 -3.74 -8.96
CA GLY A 72 20.66 -4.35 -10.14
C GLY A 72 20.78 -5.87 -10.18
N THR A 73 21.31 -6.48 -9.14
CA THR A 73 21.41 -7.93 -9.00
C THR A 73 20.48 -8.43 -7.89
N ARG A 74 20.11 -9.72 -7.96
CA ARG A 74 19.26 -10.41 -6.97
C ARG A 74 17.81 -9.93 -6.96
N ARG A 75 17.34 -9.30 -5.88
CA ARG A 75 15.93 -8.98 -5.66
C ARG A 75 15.76 -7.56 -5.16
N VAL A 76 14.64 -6.94 -5.50
CA VAL A 76 14.27 -5.61 -5.05
C VAL A 76 12.77 -5.50 -4.85
N VAL A 77 12.35 -4.72 -3.86
CA VAL A 77 10.93 -4.44 -3.63
C VAL A 77 10.61 -3.02 -4.08
N LEU A 78 9.57 -2.86 -4.89
CA LEU A 78 8.92 -1.57 -5.11
C LEU A 78 7.75 -1.45 -4.14
N TYR A 79 7.92 -0.64 -3.09
CA TYR A 79 6.91 -0.48 -2.04
C TYR A 79 6.07 0.78 -2.25
N LEU A 80 4.77 0.60 -2.36
CA LEU A 80 3.77 1.62 -2.60
C LEU A 80 3.03 1.86 -1.29
N HIS A 81 3.28 3.00 -0.65
CA HIS A 81 2.81 3.25 0.70
C HIS A 81 1.30 3.53 0.76
N GLY A 82 0.65 3.24 1.90
CA GLY A 82 -0.74 3.60 2.15
C GLY A 82 -0.95 5.08 2.53
N GLY A 83 -2.17 5.43 2.94
CA GLY A 83 -2.55 6.79 3.31
C GLY A 83 -3.69 7.38 2.47
N ALA A 84 -4.58 6.53 1.95
CA ALA A 84 -5.78 6.91 1.20
C ALA A 84 -5.50 7.89 0.03
N PHE A 85 -4.35 7.76 -0.64
CA PHE A 85 -3.87 8.71 -1.67
C PHE A 85 -3.79 10.18 -1.24
N LEU A 86 -3.94 10.49 0.05
CA LEU A 86 -4.01 11.85 0.60
C LEU A 86 -2.76 12.17 1.42
N THR A 87 -2.31 11.23 2.24
CA THR A 87 -1.31 11.47 3.30
C THR A 87 -0.15 10.46 3.25
N CYS A 88 0.63 10.41 4.33
CA CYS A 88 1.79 9.53 4.52
C CYS A 88 2.89 9.73 3.45
N GLY A 89 3.79 8.77 3.30
CA GLY A 89 4.97 8.85 2.45
C GLY A 89 6.10 7.92 2.90
N PRO A 90 7.28 8.02 2.27
CA PRO A 90 8.43 7.19 2.62
C PRO A 90 8.91 7.31 4.07
N TYR A 91 8.74 8.46 4.71
CA TYR A 91 9.17 8.67 6.11
C TYR A 91 8.21 7.99 7.09
N SER A 92 6.90 8.20 6.93
CA SER A 92 5.86 7.56 7.76
C SER A 92 5.88 6.03 7.68
N HIS A 93 6.30 5.46 6.55
CA HIS A 93 6.45 4.00 6.36
C HIS A 93 7.87 3.50 6.61
N GLY A 94 8.81 4.38 6.97
CA GLY A 94 10.25 4.05 7.02
C GLY A 94 10.58 2.86 7.93
N ARG A 95 9.91 2.74 9.09
CA ARG A 95 10.13 1.62 10.02
C ARG A 95 9.64 0.29 9.44
N LEU A 96 8.42 0.27 8.90
CA LEU A 96 7.84 -0.91 8.25
C LEU A 96 8.74 -1.35 7.10
N VAL A 97 9.10 -0.43 6.21
CA VAL A 97 9.96 -0.69 5.05
C VAL A 97 11.34 -1.18 5.47
N SER A 98 11.93 -0.62 6.53
CA SER A 98 13.20 -1.09 7.09
C SER A 98 13.12 -2.53 7.59
N MET A 99 12.07 -2.87 8.35
CA MET A 99 11.88 -4.25 8.83
C MET A 99 11.60 -5.22 7.68
N LEU A 100 10.78 -4.80 6.70
CA LEU A 100 10.51 -5.57 5.50
C LEU A 100 11.80 -5.82 4.71
N SER A 101 12.63 -4.80 4.51
CA SER A 101 13.95 -4.93 3.86
C SER A 101 14.81 -5.99 4.54
N GLY A 102 14.88 -5.97 5.87
CA GLY A 102 15.64 -6.94 6.65
C GLY A 102 15.09 -8.36 6.55
N PHE A 103 13.76 -8.54 6.66
CA PHE A 103 13.17 -9.86 6.52
C PHE A 103 13.28 -10.38 5.09
N ALA A 104 13.02 -9.56 4.08
CA ALA A 104 13.10 -9.95 2.68
C ALA A 104 14.54 -10.14 2.16
N ASP A 105 15.55 -9.72 2.93
CA ASP A 105 16.93 -9.61 2.46
C ASP A 105 16.98 -8.88 1.09
N SER A 106 16.35 -7.70 1.06
CA SER A 106 16.10 -6.96 -0.17
C SER A 106 16.15 -5.45 0.07
N PRO A 107 16.80 -4.65 -0.79
CA PRO A 107 16.55 -3.22 -0.85
C PRO A 107 15.09 -2.94 -1.24
N VAL A 108 14.59 -1.78 -0.84
CA VAL A 108 13.21 -1.36 -1.06
C VAL A 108 13.18 0.06 -1.61
N LEU A 109 12.60 0.26 -2.79
CA LEU A 109 12.33 1.57 -3.37
C LEU A 109 10.92 2.02 -2.99
N VAL A 110 10.80 3.21 -2.41
CA VAL A 110 9.51 3.78 -1.98
C VAL A 110 9.28 5.11 -2.72
N PRO A 111 8.48 5.13 -3.80
CA PRO A 111 8.06 6.38 -4.44
C PRO A 111 7.25 7.24 -3.48
N ASN A 112 7.59 8.53 -3.40
CA ASN A 112 6.75 9.55 -2.78
C ASN A 112 5.78 10.08 -3.84
N TYR A 113 4.90 9.19 -4.30
CA TYR A 113 3.98 9.44 -5.42
C TYR A 113 3.07 10.64 -5.15
N ARG A 114 2.62 11.28 -6.23
CA ARG A 114 1.70 12.42 -6.22
C ARG A 114 0.31 12.03 -5.69
N LYS A 115 -0.36 12.94 -4.97
CA LYS A 115 -1.54 12.65 -4.15
C LYS A 115 -2.72 13.57 -4.45
N ILE A 116 -3.93 13.05 -4.23
CA ILE A 116 -5.15 13.87 -4.27
C ILE A 116 -5.14 14.89 -3.11
N PRO A 117 -5.89 16.01 -3.25
CA PRO A 117 -6.66 16.43 -4.42
C PRO A 117 -5.82 17.13 -5.49
N LYS A 118 -4.52 17.40 -5.24
CA LYS A 118 -3.67 18.14 -6.19
C LYS A 118 -3.36 17.32 -7.44
N HIS A 119 -3.25 16.00 -7.28
CA HIS A 119 -2.92 15.04 -8.33
C HIS A 119 -3.93 13.91 -8.42
N SER A 120 -4.17 13.35 -9.61
CA SER A 120 -5.08 12.22 -9.78
C SER A 120 -4.45 10.91 -9.33
N ILE A 121 -5.29 9.88 -9.11
CA ILE A 121 -4.82 8.53 -8.84
C ILE A 121 -4.05 7.98 -10.05
N SER A 122 -4.46 8.32 -11.28
CA SER A 122 -3.73 7.96 -12.51
C SER A 122 -2.30 8.53 -12.53
N GLU A 123 -2.10 9.78 -12.09
CA GLU A 123 -0.76 10.35 -11.91
C GLU A 123 0.05 9.62 -10.83
N ALA A 124 -0.59 9.14 -9.76
CA ALA A 124 0.08 8.31 -8.76
C ALA A 124 0.52 6.95 -9.35
N ILE A 125 -0.30 6.32 -10.19
CA ILE A 125 0.07 5.09 -10.91
C ILE A 125 1.24 5.34 -11.86
N ASP A 126 1.24 6.47 -12.57
CA ASP A 126 2.38 6.88 -13.43
C ASP A 126 3.68 7.02 -12.63
N ASP A 127 3.63 7.62 -11.44
CA ASP A 127 4.79 7.73 -10.56
C ASP A 127 5.30 6.36 -10.07
N CYS A 128 4.38 5.43 -9.80
CA CYS A 128 4.72 4.06 -9.44
C CYS A 128 5.38 3.31 -10.61
N TYR A 129 4.84 3.49 -11.82
CA TYR A 129 5.43 2.96 -13.05
C TYR A 129 6.82 3.54 -13.33
N ASP A 130 7.04 4.84 -13.09
CA ASP A 130 8.35 5.46 -13.17
C ASP A 130 9.35 4.85 -12.16
N GLY A 131 8.88 4.50 -10.96
CA GLY A 131 9.66 3.75 -9.97
C GLY A 131 10.07 2.37 -10.50
N TYR A 132 9.13 1.62 -11.09
CA TYR A 132 9.41 0.34 -11.74
C TYR A 132 10.43 0.48 -12.87
N ARG A 133 10.24 1.44 -13.78
CA ARG A 133 11.18 1.70 -14.89
C ARG A 133 12.56 2.13 -14.40
N TRP A 134 12.65 2.83 -13.27
CA TRP A 134 13.93 3.15 -12.65
C TRP A 134 14.66 1.87 -12.20
N LEU A 135 13.95 0.91 -11.60
CA LEU A 135 14.52 -0.40 -11.24
C LEU A 135 14.95 -1.18 -12.48
N ARG A 136 14.14 -1.23 -13.53
CA ARG A 136 14.51 -1.89 -14.80
C ARG A 136 15.79 -1.29 -15.40
N ARG A 137 15.91 0.04 -15.42
CA ARG A 137 17.14 0.73 -15.88
C ARG A 137 18.35 0.48 -14.99
N LYS A 138 18.16 0.09 -13.72
CA LYS A 138 19.25 -0.33 -12.83
C LYS A 138 19.74 -1.74 -13.11
N GLY A 139 19.05 -2.53 -13.93
CA GLY A 139 19.45 -3.87 -14.34
C GLY A 139 18.58 -4.99 -13.80
N TYR A 140 17.64 -4.71 -12.90
CA TYR A 140 16.73 -5.72 -12.34
C TYR A 140 15.83 -6.30 -13.41
N GLN A 141 15.71 -7.61 -13.47
CA GLN A 141 14.73 -8.34 -14.28
C GLN A 141 13.33 -8.36 -13.62
N PRO A 142 12.25 -8.59 -14.37
CA PRO A 142 10.89 -8.56 -13.82
C PRO A 142 10.71 -9.58 -12.69
N ASP A 143 11.26 -10.78 -12.87
CA ASP A 143 11.34 -11.88 -11.90
C ASP A 143 12.23 -11.59 -10.68
N GLN A 144 12.88 -10.42 -10.63
CA GLN A 144 13.65 -9.93 -9.49
C GLN A 144 12.93 -8.80 -8.73
N ILE A 145 11.82 -8.30 -9.27
CA ILE A 145 11.07 -7.18 -8.70
C ILE A 145 9.79 -7.70 -8.05
N VAL A 146 9.59 -7.37 -6.78
CA VAL A 146 8.32 -7.58 -6.09
C VAL A 146 7.59 -6.25 -5.93
N LEU A 147 6.32 -6.21 -6.29
CA LEU A 147 5.43 -5.10 -5.95
C LEU A 147 4.90 -5.31 -4.54
N ALA A 148 5.05 -4.34 -3.66
CA ALA A 148 4.50 -4.40 -2.32
C ALA A 148 3.69 -3.14 -2.01
N GLY A 149 2.64 -3.23 -1.20
CA GLY A 149 1.95 -2.04 -0.74
C GLY A 149 0.93 -2.30 0.36
N ASP A 150 0.47 -1.22 0.99
CA ASP A 150 -0.52 -1.29 2.05
C ASP A 150 -1.69 -0.34 1.81
N SER A 151 -2.92 -0.74 2.17
CA SER A 151 -4.10 0.12 2.02
C SER A 151 -4.26 0.62 0.57
N ALA A 152 -4.31 1.94 0.35
CA ALA A 152 -4.28 2.56 -0.98
C ALA A 152 -3.03 2.21 -1.82
N GLY A 153 -1.91 1.85 -1.19
CA GLY A 153 -0.75 1.30 -1.87
C GLY A 153 -1.00 -0.09 -2.47
N GLY A 154 -1.92 -0.86 -1.89
CA GLY A 154 -2.41 -2.12 -2.48
C GLY A 154 -3.18 -1.90 -3.78
N TYR A 155 -4.03 -0.86 -3.84
CA TYR A 155 -4.65 -0.40 -5.08
C TYR A 155 -3.59 -0.08 -6.14
N LEU A 156 -2.59 0.73 -5.77
CA LEU A 156 -1.52 1.12 -6.70
C LEU A 156 -0.72 -0.09 -7.20
N ALA A 157 -0.49 -1.07 -6.32
CA ALA A 157 0.26 -2.28 -6.67
C ALA A 157 -0.50 -3.13 -7.68
N LEU A 158 -1.81 -3.34 -7.49
CA LEU A 158 -2.63 -4.11 -8.42
C LEU A 158 -2.80 -3.38 -9.76
N ALA A 159 -3.11 -2.08 -9.73
CA ALA A 159 -3.23 -1.28 -10.95
C ALA A 159 -1.91 -1.24 -11.75
N LEU A 160 -0.77 -1.14 -11.05
CA LEU A 160 0.54 -1.23 -11.67
C LEU A 160 0.79 -2.63 -12.27
N ALA A 161 0.47 -3.70 -11.54
CA ALA A 161 0.62 -5.07 -12.05
C ALA A 161 -0.18 -5.31 -13.33
N GLN A 162 -1.41 -4.78 -13.40
CA GLN A 162 -2.26 -4.83 -14.59
C GLN A 162 -1.62 -4.10 -15.77
N ARG A 163 -1.16 -2.87 -15.55
CA ARG A 163 -0.45 -2.09 -16.58
C ARG A 163 0.84 -2.77 -17.06
N LEU A 164 1.58 -3.41 -16.15
CA LEU A 164 2.81 -4.12 -16.51
C LEU A 164 2.51 -5.36 -17.36
N LEU A 165 1.46 -6.09 -17.02
CA LEU A 165 1.02 -7.26 -17.78
C LEU A 165 0.67 -6.89 -19.23
N GLU A 166 -0.03 -5.78 -19.45
CA GLU A 166 -0.32 -5.25 -20.79
C GLU A 166 0.95 -4.93 -21.60
N CYS A 167 2.04 -4.61 -20.91
CA CYS A 167 3.34 -4.33 -21.52
C CYS A 167 4.24 -5.58 -21.61
N GLY A 168 3.74 -6.77 -21.28
CA GLY A 168 4.50 -8.02 -21.28
C GLY A 168 5.50 -8.17 -20.12
N GLU A 169 5.37 -7.36 -19.07
CA GLU A 169 6.22 -7.39 -17.88
C GLU A 169 5.50 -8.09 -16.73
N GLN A 170 6.15 -9.07 -16.10
CA GLN A 170 5.60 -9.83 -14.98
C GLN A 170 6.55 -9.76 -13.79
N PRO A 171 6.26 -8.91 -12.78
CA PRO A 171 6.97 -8.93 -11.51
C PRO A 171 6.96 -10.32 -10.88
N ALA A 172 7.96 -10.63 -10.06
CA ALA A 172 8.10 -11.94 -9.40
C ALA A 172 6.90 -12.29 -8.51
N ALA A 173 6.39 -11.29 -7.79
CA ALA A 173 5.23 -11.40 -6.93
C ALA A 173 4.60 -10.03 -6.66
N MET A 174 3.39 -10.07 -6.11
CA MET A 174 2.75 -8.94 -5.43
C MET A 174 2.49 -9.29 -3.96
N VAL A 175 2.75 -8.34 -3.04
CA VAL A 175 2.40 -8.46 -1.63
C VAL A 175 1.60 -7.26 -1.19
N VAL A 176 0.38 -7.48 -0.68
CA VAL A 176 -0.46 -6.40 -0.22
C VAL A 176 -0.95 -6.57 1.21
N MET A 177 -0.98 -5.47 1.97
CA MET A 177 -1.38 -5.43 3.37
C MET A 177 -2.62 -4.57 3.55
N SER A 178 -3.69 -5.14 4.10
CA SER A 178 -4.97 -4.45 4.33
C SER A 178 -5.42 -3.65 3.10
N PRO A 179 -5.44 -4.24 1.89
CA PRO A 179 -5.49 -3.46 0.67
C PRO A 179 -6.87 -2.84 0.45
N LEU A 180 -6.89 -1.57 0.07
CA LEU A 180 -8.04 -0.94 -0.56
C LEU A 180 -7.95 -1.33 -2.04
N LEU A 181 -8.94 -2.00 -2.61
CA LEU A 181 -8.91 -2.46 -4.00
C LEU A 181 -10.16 -2.08 -4.80
N GLN A 182 -11.22 -1.63 -4.12
CA GLN A 182 -12.36 -0.98 -4.75
C GLN A 182 -12.60 0.42 -4.16
N LEU A 183 -13.01 1.38 -4.98
CA LEU A 183 -13.39 2.72 -4.51
C LEU A 183 -14.87 2.76 -4.14
N VAL A 184 -15.75 2.03 -4.85
CA VAL A 184 -17.17 1.84 -4.50
C VAL A 184 -17.34 1.53 -3.01
N THR A 185 -18.23 2.24 -2.32
CA THR A 185 -18.29 2.22 -0.85
C THR A 185 -19.32 1.25 -0.27
N GLU A 186 -20.43 1.00 -0.97
CA GLU A 186 -21.57 0.24 -0.44
C GLU A 186 -21.22 -1.17 0.11
N PRO A 187 -20.44 -2.02 -0.59
CA PRO A 187 -20.08 -3.34 -0.07
C PRO A 187 -19.26 -3.27 1.23
N LYS A 188 -18.45 -2.21 1.38
CA LYS A 188 -17.61 -1.96 2.56
C LYS A 188 -18.41 -1.41 3.73
N THR A 189 -19.32 -0.47 3.48
CA THR A 189 -20.10 0.19 4.54
C THR A 189 -21.19 -0.70 5.13
N THR A 190 -21.65 -1.71 4.37
CA THR A 190 -22.62 -2.72 4.83
C THR A 190 -21.97 -3.99 5.40
N HIS A 191 -20.64 -4.12 5.31
CA HIS A 191 -19.92 -5.29 5.81
C HIS A 191 -20.04 -5.42 7.35
N PRO A 192 -20.16 -6.64 7.92
CA PRO A 192 -20.26 -6.82 9.38
C PRO A 192 -19.15 -6.15 10.19
N ASN A 193 -17.94 -6.03 9.62
CA ASN A 193 -16.80 -5.38 10.28
C ASN A 193 -16.87 -3.84 10.31
N ALA A 194 -17.84 -3.23 9.65
CA ALA A 194 -18.02 -1.77 9.64
C ALA A 194 -18.19 -1.18 11.06
N GLY A 195 -18.79 -1.94 11.97
CA GLY A 195 -18.90 -1.59 13.39
C GLY A 195 -17.65 -1.93 14.22
N SER A 196 -16.89 -2.94 13.82
CA SER A 196 -15.71 -3.44 14.56
C SER A 196 -14.39 -2.80 14.16
N ASP A 197 -14.33 -2.08 13.04
CA ASP A 197 -13.12 -1.40 12.59
C ASP A 197 -12.63 -0.39 13.65
N ALA A 198 -11.37 -0.50 14.05
CA ALA A 198 -10.82 0.38 15.07
C ALA A 198 -10.45 1.76 14.53
N MET A 199 -10.34 1.94 13.22
CA MET A 199 -9.82 3.15 12.61
C MET A 199 -10.89 3.83 11.75
N PHE A 200 -11.54 3.11 10.84
CA PHE A 200 -12.37 3.72 9.81
C PHE A 200 -13.87 3.59 10.13
N PRO A 201 -14.58 4.70 10.42
CA PRO A 201 -16.03 4.67 10.42
C PRO A 201 -16.55 4.54 8.98
N PRO A 202 -17.75 3.95 8.77
CA PRO A 202 -18.31 3.76 7.42
C PRO A 202 -18.34 5.05 6.58
N ARG A 203 -18.78 6.15 7.20
CA ARG A 203 -18.83 7.49 6.59
C ARG A 203 -17.48 7.98 6.07
N ALA A 204 -16.36 7.52 6.64
CA ALA A 204 -15.04 7.91 6.13
C ALA A 204 -14.82 7.41 4.69
N PHE A 205 -15.38 6.26 4.31
CA PHE A 205 -15.32 5.77 2.94
C PHE A 205 -16.16 6.62 1.99
N ASP A 206 -17.37 7.03 2.38
CA ASP A 206 -18.22 7.91 1.57
C ASP A 206 -17.59 9.29 1.40
N ALA A 207 -17.04 9.86 2.47
CA ALA A 207 -16.32 11.12 2.44
C ALA A 207 -15.08 11.06 1.54
N PHE A 208 -14.33 9.96 1.61
CA PHE A 208 -13.18 9.69 0.78
C PHE A 208 -13.56 9.54 -0.71
N TYR A 209 -14.62 8.79 -1.01
CA TYR A 209 -15.15 8.66 -2.37
C TYR A 209 -15.61 10.01 -2.93
N GLY A 210 -16.27 10.84 -2.12
CA GLY A 210 -16.64 12.21 -2.48
C GLY A 210 -15.42 13.09 -2.82
N LEU A 211 -14.32 12.95 -2.08
CA LEU A 211 -13.09 13.70 -2.35
C LEU A 211 -12.42 13.26 -3.65
N ILE A 212 -12.40 11.94 -3.92
CA ILE A 212 -11.86 11.37 -5.16
C ILE A 212 -12.69 11.83 -6.37
N THR A 213 -14.01 11.70 -6.31
CA THR A 213 -14.90 12.09 -7.41
C THR A 213 -14.85 13.58 -7.68
N HIS A 214 -14.78 14.41 -6.64
CA HIS A 214 -14.59 15.85 -6.77
C HIS A 214 -13.23 16.21 -7.41
N ALA A 215 -12.15 15.56 -6.99
CA ALA A 215 -10.82 15.77 -7.57
C ALA A 215 -10.75 15.35 -9.06
N ALA A 216 -11.47 14.29 -9.44
CA ALA A 216 -11.59 13.85 -10.83
C ALA A 216 -12.43 14.81 -11.68
N ALA A 217 -13.56 15.31 -11.15
CA ALA A 217 -14.48 16.19 -11.88
C ALA A 217 -13.93 17.60 -12.15
N HIS A 218 -12.98 18.09 -11.35
CA HIS A 218 -12.38 19.42 -11.50
C HIS A 218 -11.11 19.45 -12.34
N ARG A 219 -10.82 18.37 -13.06
CA ARG A 219 -9.69 18.30 -13.99
C ARG A 219 -10.18 18.43 -15.42
N ASP A 220 -9.86 19.56 -16.02
CA ASP A 220 -10.25 19.99 -17.37
C ASP A 220 -9.49 19.23 -18.50
N THR A 221 -8.99 18.03 -18.23
CA THR A 221 -8.08 17.30 -19.11
C THR A 221 -8.54 15.86 -19.33
N ASN A 222 -8.72 15.49 -20.60
CA ASN A 222 -8.97 14.14 -21.13
C ASN A 222 -9.84 13.25 -20.22
N VAL A 223 -11.16 13.35 -20.39
CA VAL A 223 -12.23 12.68 -19.61
C VAL A 223 -11.96 11.18 -19.39
N ASP A 224 -11.28 10.49 -20.32
CA ASP A 224 -10.98 9.06 -20.21
C ASP A 224 -9.80 8.70 -19.30
N ARG A 225 -8.79 9.58 -19.12
CA ARG A 225 -7.55 9.23 -18.39
C ARG A 225 -7.70 9.33 -16.88
N ASP A 226 -8.51 10.27 -16.42
CA ASP A 226 -8.76 10.52 -14.99
C ASP A 226 -10.08 9.87 -14.52
N ALA A 227 -10.70 9.02 -15.36
CA ALA A 227 -11.82 8.18 -14.96
C ALA A 227 -11.39 7.28 -13.79
N LEU A 228 -12.30 7.09 -12.82
CA LEU A 228 -12.03 6.22 -11.68
C LEU A 228 -11.88 4.78 -12.16
N TYR A 229 -10.70 4.22 -11.87
CA TYR A 229 -10.37 2.85 -12.20
C TYR A 229 -10.72 1.94 -11.01
N GLU A 230 -11.25 0.76 -11.28
CA GLU A 230 -11.61 -0.22 -10.25
C GLU A 230 -10.79 -1.50 -10.48
N PRO A 231 -9.58 -1.64 -9.88
CA PRO A 231 -8.66 -2.72 -10.19
C PRO A 231 -9.26 -4.12 -10.10
N LEU A 232 -10.20 -4.37 -9.19
CA LEU A 232 -10.84 -5.69 -9.07
C LEU A 232 -11.66 -6.07 -10.30
N ASP A 233 -12.16 -5.13 -11.09
CA ASP A 233 -12.96 -5.39 -12.29
C ASP A 233 -12.08 -5.77 -13.50
N HIS A 234 -10.76 -5.67 -13.36
CA HIS A 234 -9.78 -5.93 -14.42
C HIS A 234 -8.81 -7.07 -14.06
N ILE A 235 -9.22 -8.02 -13.21
CA ILE A 235 -8.43 -9.21 -12.92
C ILE A 235 -8.39 -10.12 -14.15
N GLN A 236 -7.19 -10.49 -14.59
CA GLN A 236 -6.96 -11.31 -15.78
C GLN A 236 -5.91 -12.39 -15.51
N PRO A 237 -5.92 -13.52 -16.25
CA PRO A 237 -4.86 -14.53 -16.17
C PRO A 237 -3.48 -13.93 -16.48
N GLY A 238 -2.44 -14.46 -15.82
CA GLY A 238 -1.06 -13.99 -16.02
C GLY A 238 -0.63 -12.83 -15.13
N LEU A 239 -1.51 -12.32 -14.25
CA LEU A 239 -1.08 -11.47 -13.15
C LEU A 239 -0.13 -12.22 -12.21
N THR A 240 0.70 -11.46 -11.51
CA THR A 240 1.76 -12.00 -10.65
C THR A 240 1.21 -12.72 -9.41
N PRO A 241 1.86 -13.81 -8.93
CA PRO A 241 1.49 -14.48 -7.68
C PRO A 241 1.35 -13.50 -6.51
N THR A 242 0.23 -13.58 -5.79
CA THR A 242 -0.15 -12.54 -4.83
C THR A 242 -0.28 -13.06 -3.40
N LEU A 243 0.40 -12.41 -2.45
CA LEU A 243 0.19 -12.59 -1.01
C LEU A 243 -0.63 -11.42 -0.45
N ILE A 244 -1.71 -11.73 0.27
CA ILE A 244 -2.60 -10.75 0.90
C ILE A 244 -2.62 -10.99 2.41
N HIS A 245 -2.23 -9.98 3.19
CA HIS A 245 -2.40 -9.98 4.64
C HIS A 245 -3.44 -8.93 5.04
N VAL A 246 -4.45 -9.28 5.81
CA VAL A 246 -5.52 -8.35 6.19
C VAL A 246 -5.96 -8.57 7.64
N SER A 247 -6.40 -7.53 8.35
CA SER A 247 -7.02 -7.73 9.67
C SER A 247 -8.39 -8.38 9.53
N GLY A 248 -8.70 -9.31 10.43
CA GLY A 248 -10.04 -9.88 10.55
C GLY A 248 -11.09 -8.90 11.12
N CYS A 249 -10.68 -7.72 11.59
CA CYS A 249 -11.57 -6.75 12.24
C CYS A 249 -11.73 -5.43 11.47
N GLU A 250 -11.11 -5.29 10.29
CA GLU A 250 -11.21 -4.09 9.45
C GLU A 250 -12.25 -4.24 8.34
N VAL A 251 -12.70 -3.11 7.81
CA VAL A 251 -13.68 -3.04 6.70
C VAL A 251 -13.12 -3.61 5.39
N LEU A 252 -11.83 -3.39 5.12
CA LEU A 252 -11.18 -3.84 3.88
C LEU A 252 -10.89 -5.35 3.85
N LEU A 253 -11.33 -6.10 4.86
CA LEU A 253 -11.43 -7.56 4.76
C LEU A 253 -12.27 -7.97 3.54
N HIS A 254 -13.32 -7.20 3.22
CA HIS A 254 -14.14 -7.42 2.04
C HIS A 254 -13.31 -7.38 0.75
N ASP A 255 -12.59 -6.27 0.51
CA ASP A 255 -11.72 -6.08 -0.67
C ASP A 255 -10.69 -7.21 -0.79
N ALA A 256 -10.04 -7.59 0.33
CA ALA A 256 -9.06 -8.65 0.36
C ALA A 256 -9.65 -10.03 -0.02
N GLN A 257 -10.85 -10.35 0.48
CA GLN A 257 -11.54 -11.59 0.14
C GLN A 257 -12.01 -11.61 -1.32
N GLN A 258 -12.56 -10.50 -1.81
CA GLN A 258 -12.96 -10.35 -3.21
C GLN A 258 -11.76 -10.48 -4.16
N ALA A 259 -10.63 -9.86 -3.82
CA ALA A 259 -9.40 -10.00 -4.59
C ALA A 259 -8.91 -11.44 -4.65
N ALA A 260 -8.83 -12.13 -3.51
CA ALA A 260 -8.43 -13.52 -3.46
C ALA A 260 -9.34 -14.41 -4.30
N GLN A 261 -10.67 -14.20 -4.23
CA GLN A 261 -11.63 -14.95 -5.03
C GLN A 261 -11.44 -14.71 -6.54
N ARG A 262 -11.31 -13.44 -6.96
CA ARG A 262 -11.17 -13.09 -8.39
C ARG A 262 -9.82 -13.54 -8.96
N LEU A 263 -8.73 -13.38 -8.21
CA LEU A 263 -7.40 -13.86 -8.61
C LEU A 263 -7.39 -15.38 -8.79
N ALA A 264 -7.94 -16.12 -7.81
CA ALA A 264 -8.05 -17.57 -7.91
C ALA A 264 -8.93 -18.01 -9.10
N ALA A 265 -10.06 -17.33 -9.35
CA ALA A 265 -10.93 -17.61 -10.49
C ALA A 265 -10.24 -17.36 -11.85
N ALA A 266 -9.29 -16.42 -11.91
CA ALA A 266 -8.47 -16.15 -13.08
C ALA A 266 -7.23 -17.07 -13.19
N GLY A 267 -7.06 -18.03 -12.29
CA GLY A 267 -5.91 -18.95 -12.27
C GLY A 267 -4.60 -18.31 -11.76
N VAL A 268 -4.68 -17.16 -11.09
CA VAL A 268 -3.52 -16.49 -10.49
C VAL A 268 -3.27 -17.08 -9.09
N PRO A 269 -2.05 -17.56 -8.78
CA PRO A 269 -1.75 -18.04 -7.43
C PRO A 269 -1.95 -16.93 -6.40
N VAL A 270 -2.73 -17.22 -5.36
CA VAL A 270 -3.04 -16.24 -4.32
C VAL A 270 -3.08 -16.88 -2.93
N GLU A 271 -2.43 -16.24 -1.97
CA GLU A 271 -2.43 -16.59 -0.55
C GLU A 271 -3.08 -15.48 0.26
N LEU A 272 -4.18 -15.78 0.95
CA LEU A 272 -4.87 -14.84 1.83
C LEU A 272 -4.69 -15.23 3.31
N HIS A 273 -4.06 -14.36 4.08
CA HIS A 273 -3.93 -14.48 5.53
C HIS A 273 -4.77 -13.42 6.25
N VAL A 274 -5.82 -13.89 6.92
CA VAL A 274 -6.65 -13.06 7.80
C VAL A 274 -6.09 -13.11 9.22
N TRP A 275 -5.74 -11.95 9.77
CA TRP A 275 -5.12 -11.81 11.09
C TRP A 275 -6.17 -11.38 12.13
N PRO A 276 -6.54 -12.25 13.08
CA PRO A 276 -7.60 -11.93 14.05
C PRO A 276 -7.22 -10.79 15.00
N GLY A 277 -8.16 -9.88 15.26
CA GLY A 277 -8.05 -8.89 16.32
C GLY A 277 -7.00 -7.79 16.10
N GLN A 278 -6.62 -7.54 14.84
CA GLN A 278 -5.63 -6.52 14.49
C GLN A 278 -6.30 -5.20 14.04
N ILE A 279 -5.53 -4.13 13.99
CA ILE A 279 -5.94 -2.87 13.34
C ILE A 279 -5.58 -2.90 11.85
N HIS A 280 -6.17 -1.97 11.09
CA HIS A 280 -5.80 -1.76 9.69
C HIS A 280 -4.29 -1.44 9.58
N VAL A 281 -3.59 -2.15 8.70
CA VAL A 281 -2.12 -2.09 8.53
C VAL A 281 -1.38 -2.21 9.87
N PHE A 282 -1.74 -3.21 10.69
CA PHE A 282 -1.09 -3.47 11.98
C PHE A 282 0.43 -3.64 11.89
N GLN A 283 0.97 -3.94 10.71
CA GLN A 283 2.40 -3.99 10.40
C GLN A 283 3.13 -2.68 10.73
N LEU A 284 2.47 -1.53 10.63
CA LEU A 284 3.04 -0.23 11.02
C LEU A 284 3.37 -0.15 12.52
N ALA A 285 2.72 -0.95 13.35
CA ALA A 285 2.96 -1.02 14.79
C ALA A 285 4.08 -1.99 15.19
N ALA A 286 4.82 -2.57 14.23
CA ALA A 286 5.98 -3.39 14.53
C ALA A 286 7.11 -2.54 15.19
N PRO A 287 7.85 -3.08 16.18
CA PRO A 287 7.72 -4.40 16.79
C PRO A 287 6.79 -4.45 18.02
N MET A 288 6.05 -3.37 18.32
CA MET A 288 5.20 -3.28 19.53
C MET A 288 4.08 -4.33 19.52
N ILE A 289 3.58 -4.70 18.33
CA ILE A 289 2.66 -5.81 18.14
C ILE A 289 3.44 -7.03 17.63
N PRO A 290 3.46 -8.17 18.36
CA PRO A 290 4.14 -9.39 17.91
C PRO A 290 3.60 -9.92 16.57
N GLU A 291 2.28 -9.86 16.36
CA GLU A 291 1.62 -10.21 15.10
C GLU A 291 2.17 -9.40 13.92
N ALA A 292 2.40 -8.09 14.10
CA ALA A 292 2.97 -7.22 13.07
C ALA A 292 4.34 -7.74 12.61
N THR A 293 5.19 -8.13 13.57
CA THR A 293 6.51 -8.70 13.27
C THR A 293 6.40 -10.08 12.61
N ARG A 294 5.46 -10.93 13.04
CA ARG A 294 5.20 -12.24 12.42
C ARG A 294 4.72 -12.10 10.98
N SER A 295 3.80 -11.17 10.73
CA SER A 295 3.31 -10.81 9.40
C SER A 295 4.44 -10.38 8.49
N LEU A 296 5.27 -9.41 8.90
CA LEU A 296 6.39 -8.94 8.09
C LEU A 296 7.44 -10.03 7.82
N ARG A 297 7.65 -10.95 8.77
CA ARG A 297 8.54 -12.09 8.57
C ARG A 297 8.00 -13.11 7.56
N GLN A 298 6.69 -13.37 7.58
CA GLN A 298 6.05 -14.23 6.58
C GLN A 298 6.12 -13.60 5.19
N ILE A 299 5.78 -12.30 5.10
CA ILE A 299 5.93 -11.52 3.87
C ILE A 299 7.37 -11.59 3.34
N GLY A 300 8.36 -11.30 4.20
CA GLY A 300 9.75 -11.34 3.78
C GLY A 300 10.19 -12.73 3.32
N ARG A 301 9.60 -13.81 3.85
CA ARG A 301 9.86 -15.17 3.37
C ARG A 301 9.29 -15.40 1.98
N TYR A 302 8.02 -15.06 1.79
CA TYR A 302 7.34 -15.15 0.49
C TYR A 302 8.10 -14.38 -0.60
N ILE A 303 8.60 -13.17 -0.29
CA ILE A 303 9.42 -12.38 -1.23
C ILE A 303 10.70 -13.12 -1.64
N ARG A 304 11.39 -13.78 -0.70
CA ARG A 304 12.59 -14.56 -1.03
C ARG A 304 12.24 -15.78 -1.86
N GLU A 305 11.20 -16.51 -1.49
CA GLU A 305 10.76 -17.70 -2.23
C GLU A 305 10.35 -17.36 -3.67
N ALA A 306 9.68 -16.21 -3.88
CA ALA A 306 9.27 -15.76 -5.21
C ALA A 306 10.44 -15.27 -6.10
N THR A 307 11.59 -14.92 -5.54
CA THR A 307 12.72 -14.32 -6.28
C THR A 307 13.98 -15.20 -6.33
N GLY A 308 13.89 -16.45 -5.86
CA GLY A 308 15.03 -17.36 -5.73
C GLY A 308 16.05 -16.92 -4.68
#